data_AF-A0A482VDD9-F1
#
_entry.id   AF-A0A482VDD9-F1
#
_cell.length_a   1.000
_cell.length_b   1.000
_cell.length_c   1.000
_cell.angle_alpha   90.00
_cell.angle_beta   90.00
_cell.angle_gamma   90.00
#
_symmetry.space_group_name_H-M   'P 1'
#
loop_
_entity.id
_entity.type
_entity.pdbx_description
1 polymer ?
#
loop_
_entity_poly.entity_id
_entity_poly.type
_entity_poly.pdbx_seq_one_letter_code
_entity_poly.pdbx_strand_id
1 'polypeptide(L)'
;SFQNSIVVENEKEISTEKISAITESYKFLDRFLQNKNFLTGPNLTVADLCCVATVSTATIITPISTEKYPNLSTWYRTCKNLPYYEQTNGVGLNKLDALVELKLGRPRTKDFCE
;
A
#
# COMPACT_ATOMS: atom_id res chain seq x y z
N SER A 1 10.89 2.54 -20.55
CA SER A 1 11.13 3.41 -19.39
C SER A 1 11.59 2.53 -18.25
N PHE A 2 12.81 2.73 -17.73
CA PHE A 2 13.22 2.07 -16.50
C PHE A 2 12.61 2.88 -15.36
N GLN A 3 11.66 2.29 -14.62
CA GLN A 3 11.09 2.97 -13.46
C GLN A 3 12.14 2.99 -12.35
N ASN A 4 12.75 4.14 -12.12
CA ASN A 4 13.82 4.24 -11.13
C ASN A 4 13.32 4.00 -9.70
N SER A 5 14.12 3.35 -8.87
CA SER A 5 13.83 3.05 -7.47
C SER A 5 14.33 4.14 -6.52
N ILE A 6 13.48 4.57 -5.59
CA ILE A 6 13.85 5.53 -4.53
C ILE A 6 14.95 4.94 -3.63
N VAL A 7 14.82 3.66 -3.26
CA VAL A 7 15.72 3.04 -2.29
C VAL A 7 17.04 2.60 -2.92
N VAL A 8 16.97 2.01 -4.11
CA VAL A 8 18.14 1.39 -4.77
C VAL A 8 18.92 2.43 -5.57
N GLU A 9 18.22 3.30 -6.30
CA GLU A 9 18.83 4.24 -7.25
C GLU A 9 18.83 5.68 -6.73
N ASN A 10 18.37 5.90 -5.49
CA ASN A 10 18.28 7.22 -4.83
C ASN A 10 17.43 8.24 -5.61
N GLU A 11 16.41 7.77 -6.33
CA GLU A 11 15.43 8.63 -6.99
C GLU A 11 14.81 9.60 -5.97
N LYS A 12 14.76 10.90 -6.31
CA LYS A 12 14.35 11.97 -5.39
C LYS A 12 12.90 12.40 -5.60
N GLU A 13 12.30 11.90 -6.67
CA GLU A 13 10.95 12.25 -7.06
C GLU A 13 10.04 11.02 -7.17
N ILE A 14 8.81 11.19 -6.67
CA ILE A 14 7.73 10.24 -6.89
C ILE A 14 6.99 10.76 -8.12
N SER A 15 7.12 10.07 -9.26
CA SER A 15 6.44 10.49 -10.48
C SER A 15 4.93 10.33 -10.37
N THR A 16 4.19 11.21 -11.04
CA THR A 16 2.72 11.13 -11.16
C THR A 16 2.27 9.80 -11.78
N GLU A 17 3.07 9.21 -12.66
CA GLU A 17 2.80 7.89 -13.25
C GLU A 17 2.75 6.78 -12.18
N LYS A 18 3.69 6.79 -11.22
CA LYS A 18 3.69 5.82 -10.11
C LYS A 18 2.47 6.00 -9.21
N ILE A 19 2.11 7.24 -8.90
CA ILE A 19 0.92 7.57 -8.11
C ILE A 19 -0.33 7.09 -8.86
N SER A 20 -0.44 7.41 -10.15
CA SER A 20 -1.57 6.99 -11.00
C SER A 20 -1.71 5.47 -11.03
N ALA A 21 -0.61 4.72 -11.23
CA ALA A 21 -0.64 3.26 -11.22
C ALA A 21 -1.11 2.68 -9.87
N ILE A 22 -0.69 3.27 -8.75
CA ILE A 22 -1.17 2.87 -7.41
C ILE A 22 -2.66 3.15 -7.27
N THR A 23 -3.12 4.36 -7.64
CA THR A 23 -4.54 4.74 -7.51
C THR A 23 -5.48 3.91 -8.37
N GLU A 24 -5.08 3.56 -9.60
CA GLU A 24 -5.87 2.64 -10.45
C GLU A 24 -5.85 1.20 -9.89
N SER A 25 -4.74 0.76 -9.30
CA SER A 25 -4.67 -0.53 -8.61
C SER A 25 -5.60 -0.57 -7.38
N TYR A 26 -5.66 0.51 -6.60
CA TYR A 26 -6.58 0.64 -5.46
C TYR A 26 -8.03 0.56 -5.90
N LYS A 27 -8.40 1.27 -6.98
CA LYS A 27 -9.73 1.23 -7.58
C LYS A 27 -10.11 -0.16 -8.06
N PHE A 28 -9.18 -0.88 -8.71
CA PHE A 28 -9.41 -2.27 -9.13
C PHE A 28 -9.64 -3.18 -7.92
N LEU A 29 -8.77 -3.09 -6.92
CA LEU A 29 -8.82 -3.97 -5.74
C LEU A 29 -10.07 -3.70 -4.90
N ASP A 30 -10.47 -2.43 -4.75
CA ASP A 30 -11.71 -2.06 -4.07
C ASP A 30 -12.94 -2.71 -4.72
N ARG A 31 -13.06 -2.61 -6.05
CA ARG A 31 -14.13 -3.27 -6.81
C ARG A 31 -14.06 -4.79 -6.68
N PHE A 32 -12.86 -5.36 -6.71
CA PHE A 32 -12.65 -6.80 -6.61
C PHE A 32 -13.09 -7.36 -5.24
N LEU A 33 -12.95 -6.56 -4.18
CA LEU A 33 -13.33 -6.85 -2.81
C LEU A 33 -14.81 -6.57 -2.51
N GLN A 34 -15.58 -6.04 -3.46
CA GLN A 34 -17.01 -5.82 -3.27
C GLN A 34 -17.71 -7.11 -2.83
N ASN A 35 -18.44 -7.04 -1.73
CA ASN A 35 -19.15 -8.16 -1.10
C ASN A 35 -18.25 -9.34 -0.66
N LYS A 36 -16.95 -9.10 -0.42
CA LYS A 36 -16.00 -10.13 0.04
C LYS A 36 -15.24 -9.66 1.27
N ASN A 37 -14.95 -10.60 2.18
CA ASN A 37 -14.09 -10.33 3.33
C ASN A 37 -12.60 -10.44 2.97
N PHE A 38 -12.28 -11.34 2.05
CA PHE A 38 -10.92 -11.67 1.59
C PHE A 38 -10.90 -11.86 0.07
N LEU A 39 -9.71 -11.85 -0.52
CA LEU A 39 -9.53 -11.84 -1.98
C LEU A 39 -10.11 -13.08 -2.66
N THR A 40 -10.03 -14.24 -1.99
CA THR A 40 -10.44 -15.52 -2.56
C THR A 40 -11.68 -16.11 -1.89
N GLY A 41 -12.51 -15.28 -1.27
CA GLY A 41 -13.79 -15.69 -0.69
C GLY A 41 -13.92 -15.36 0.81
N PRO A 42 -14.54 -16.25 1.62
CA PRO A 42 -14.89 -15.92 3.00
C PRO A 42 -13.73 -16.08 4.00
N ASN A 43 -12.67 -16.78 3.62
CA ASN A 43 -11.55 -17.12 4.50
C ASN A 43 -10.26 -16.43 4.06
N LEU A 44 -9.43 -16.07 5.04
CA LEU A 44 -8.08 -15.57 4.82
C LEU A 44 -7.24 -16.62 4.09
N THR A 45 -6.50 -16.20 3.06
CA THR A 45 -5.56 -17.08 2.35
C THR A 45 -4.19 -16.42 2.14
N VAL A 46 -3.26 -17.18 1.57
CA VAL A 46 -1.96 -16.65 1.14
C VAL A 46 -2.10 -15.49 0.14
N ALA A 47 -3.20 -15.44 -0.63
CA ALA A 47 -3.45 -14.32 -1.55
C ALA A 47 -3.58 -13.01 -0.77
N ASP A 48 -4.32 -13.00 0.33
CA ASP A 48 -4.47 -11.82 1.19
C ASP A 48 -3.15 -11.41 1.82
N LEU A 49 -2.39 -12.37 2.34
CA LEU A 49 -1.10 -12.10 2.98
C LEU A 49 -0.07 -11.53 2.00
N CYS A 50 -0.03 -12.05 0.76
CA CYS A 50 0.84 -11.55 -0.29
C CYS A 50 0.43 -10.13 -0.72
N CYS A 51 -0.87 -9.94 -0.98
CA CYS A 51 -1.38 -8.66 -1.44
C CYS A 51 -1.32 -7.58 -0.35
N VAL A 52 -1.58 -7.89 0.92
CA VAL A 52 -1.53 -6.90 2.00
C VAL A 52 -0.10 -6.37 2.20
N ALA A 53 0.93 -7.21 2.05
CA ALA A 53 2.32 -6.76 2.10
C ALA A 53 2.60 -5.72 0.99
N THR A 54 2.15 -6.01 -0.24
CA THR A 54 2.27 -5.10 -1.38
C THR A 54 1.49 -3.81 -1.18
N VAL A 55 0.21 -3.90 -0.79
CA VAL A 55 -0.66 -2.73 -0.55
C VAL A 55 -0.12 -1.88 0.58
N SER A 56 0.37 -2.48 1.66
CA SER A 56 0.96 -1.75 2.78
C SER A 56 2.17 -0.92 2.33
N THR A 57 3.01 -1.46 1.46
CA THR A 57 4.13 -0.73 0.86
C THR A 57 3.65 0.41 -0.03
N ALA A 58 2.59 0.21 -0.81
CA ALA A 58 1.99 1.29 -1.61
C ALA A 58 1.47 2.45 -0.74
N THR A 59 1.02 2.17 0.50
CA THR A 59 0.56 3.21 1.43
C THR A 59 1.66 4.18 1.88
N ILE A 60 2.93 3.81 1.74
CA ILE A 60 4.08 4.71 1.96
C ILE A 60 4.09 5.85 0.92
N ILE A 61 3.63 5.56 -0.29
CA ILE A 61 3.63 6.50 -1.42
C ILE A 61 2.30 7.25 -1.51
N THR A 62 1.19 6.51 -1.50
CA THR A 62 -0.16 7.08 -1.60
C THR A 62 -1.07 6.43 -0.56
N PRO A 63 -1.64 7.20 0.39
CA PRO A 63 -2.54 6.66 1.40
C PRO A 63 -3.83 6.11 0.77
N ILE A 64 -4.45 5.14 1.43
CA ILE A 64 -5.76 4.62 1.01
C ILE A 64 -6.84 5.58 1.52
N SER A 65 -7.55 6.25 0.61
CA SER A 65 -8.74 7.02 0.98
C SER A 65 -9.89 6.08 1.32
N THR A 66 -10.43 6.21 2.54
CA THR A 66 -11.58 5.41 3.01
C THR A 66 -12.88 5.78 2.32
N GLU A 67 -12.98 7.01 1.80
CA GLU A 67 -14.13 7.48 1.04
C GLU A 67 -14.13 6.92 -0.38
N LYS A 68 -12.97 6.94 -1.05
CA LYS A 68 -12.83 6.45 -2.43
C LYS A 68 -12.77 4.92 -2.52
N TYR A 69 -12.17 4.27 -1.53
CA TYR A 69 -11.89 2.84 -1.54
C TYR A 69 -12.34 2.15 -0.24
N PRO A 70 -13.66 2.14 0.06
CA PRO A 70 -14.19 1.64 1.33
C PRO A 70 -13.98 0.13 1.54
N ASN A 71 -14.06 -0.68 0.49
CA ASN A 71 -13.87 -2.14 0.56
C ASN A 71 -12.39 -2.47 0.76
N LEU A 72 -11.52 -1.82 -0.01
CA LEU A 72 -10.07 -1.93 0.14
C LEU A 72 -9.61 -1.52 1.53
N SER A 73 -10.10 -0.37 2.03
CA SER A 73 -9.78 0.12 3.37
C SER A 73 -10.21 -0.89 4.45
N THR A 74 -11.42 -1.44 4.31
CA THR A 74 -11.94 -2.45 5.24
C THR A 74 -11.08 -3.71 5.23
N TRP A 75 -10.79 -4.28 4.06
CA TRP A 75 -9.93 -5.45 3.92
C TRP A 75 -8.51 -5.19 4.44
N TYR A 76 -7.93 -4.02 4.15
CA TYR A 76 -6.60 -3.65 4.61
C TYR A 76 -6.55 -3.61 6.14
N ARG A 77 -7.54 -2.98 6.78
CA ARG A 77 -7.67 -2.95 8.24
C ARG A 77 -7.87 -4.34 8.83
N THR A 78 -8.69 -5.19 8.21
CA THR A 78 -8.88 -6.58 8.63
C THR A 78 -7.55 -7.34 8.63
N CYS A 79 -6.76 -7.22 7.56
CA CYS A 79 -5.44 -7.86 7.48
C CYS A 79 -4.44 -7.28 8.49
N LYS A 80 -4.46 -5.96 8.72
CA LYS A 80 -3.61 -5.32 9.75
C LYS A 80 -3.93 -5.77 11.18
N ASN A 81 -5.18 -6.17 11.44
CA ASN A 81 -5.62 -6.64 12.75
C ASN A 81 -5.30 -8.11 13.01
N LEU A 82 -4.67 -8.83 12.07
CA LEU A 82 -4.21 -10.19 12.32
C LEU A 82 -3.15 -10.18 13.45
N PRO A 83 -3.20 -11.12 14.42
CA PRO A 83 -2.33 -11.09 15.60
C PRO A 83 -0.83 -11.07 15.29
N TYR A 84 -0.44 -11.61 14.14
CA TYR A 84 0.96 -11.70 13.71
C TYR A 84 1.38 -10.59 12.72
N TYR A 85 0.45 -9.76 12.23
CA TYR A 85 0.72 -8.80 11.15
C TYR A 85 1.86 -7.84 11.51
N GLU A 86 1.86 -7.32 12.73
CA GLU A 86 2.87 -6.35 13.14
C GLU A 86 4.27 -6.96 13.09
N GLN A 87 4.43 -8.17 13.65
CA GLN A 87 5.71 -8.86 13.67
C GLN A 87 6.17 -9.30 12.28
N THR A 88 5.25 -9.73 11.41
CA THR A 88 5.61 -10.31 10.10
C THR A 88 5.66 -9.29 8.96
N ASN A 89 5.00 -8.14 9.08
CA ASN A 89 4.94 -7.12 8.04
C ASN A 89 5.09 -5.69 8.58
N GLY A 90 4.37 -5.32 9.65
CA GLY A 90 4.34 -3.93 10.18
C GLY A 90 5.71 -3.36 10.53
N VAL A 91 6.55 -4.12 11.25
CA VAL A 91 7.92 -3.72 11.59
C VAL A 91 8.78 -3.49 10.34
N GLY A 92 8.66 -4.36 9.34
CA GLY A 92 9.39 -4.24 8.07
C GLY A 92 8.94 -3.02 7.27
N LEU A 93 7.63 -2.79 7.23
CA LEU A 93 7.02 -1.62 6.59
C LEU A 93 7.52 -0.32 7.21
N ASN A 94 7.55 -0.22 8.54
CA ASN A 94 8.04 0.97 9.25
C ASN A 94 9.52 1.26 8.94
N LYS A 95 10.35 0.21 8.83
CA LYS A 95 11.76 0.35 8.43
C LYS A 95 11.90 0.84 6.99
N LEU A 96 11.11 0.26 6.08
CA LEU A 96 11.08 0.69 4.68
C LEU A 96 10.61 2.13 4.56
N ASP A 97 9.61 2.51 5.35
CA ASP A 97 9.06 3.86 5.37
C ASP A 97 10.12 4.90 5.74
N ALA A 98 10.83 4.67 6.84
CA ALA A 98 11.94 5.50 7.27
C ALA A 98 13.07 5.55 6.23
N LEU A 99 13.37 4.43 5.57
CA LEU A 99 14.37 4.38 4.51
C LEU A 99 13.96 5.21 3.29
N VAL A 100 12.69 5.19 2.90
CA VAL A 100 12.16 6.02 1.81
C VAL A 100 12.25 7.50 2.17
N GLU A 101 11.90 7.90 3.40
CA GLU A 101 12.07 9.30 3.85
C GLU A 101 13.53 9.75 3.79
N LEU A 102 14.42 8.94 4.33
CA LEU A 102 15.87 9.19 4.29
C LEU A 102 16.38 9.36 2.86
N LYS A 103 15.94 8.49 1.95
CA LYS A 103 16.38 8.49 0.55
C LYS A 103 15.78 9.63 -0.26
N LEU A 104 14.56 10.06 0.02
CA LEU A 104 13.96 11.25 -0.60
C LEU A 104 14.63 12.54 -0.11
N GLY A 105 15.15 12.57 1.12
CA GLY A 105 15.83 13.75 1.68
C GLY A 105 14.90 14.93 1.97
N ARG A 106 13.59 14.70 1.97
CA ARG A 106 12.55 15.68 2.31
C ARG A 106 11.35 14.97 2.96
N PRO A 107 10.56 15.66 3.80
CA PRO A 107 9.29 15.12 4.28
C PRO A 107 8.36 14.83 3.09
N ARG A 108 7.68 13.69 3.10
CA ARG A 108 6.60 13.44 2.15
C ARG A 108 5.39 14.27 2.58
N THR A 109 4.94 15.18 1.73
CA THR A 109 3.61 15.77 1.85
C THR A 109 2.61 14.64 1.63
N LYS A 110 1.79 14.33 2.64
CA LYS A 110 0.78 13.25 2.55
C LYS A 110 -0.43 13.64 1.68
N ASP A 111 -0.33 14.77 0.98
CA ASP A 111 -1.35 15.39 0.15
C ASP A 111 -1.39 14.75 -1.25
N PHE A 112 -1.72 13.47 -1.32
CA PHE A 112 -2.05 12.80 -2.59
C PHE A 112 -3.45 12.15 -2.54
N CYS A 113 -4.34 12.76 -1.75
CA CYS A 113 -5.77 12.51 -1.79
C CYS A 113 -6.46 13.64 -2.57
N GLU A 114 -6.24 13.70 -3.88
CA GLU A 114 -7.20 14.34 -4.79
C GLU A 114 -7.92 13.30 -5.63
#